data_AF-A0A7C3XZZ5-F1
#
_entry.id   AF-A0A7C3XZZ5-F1
#
_cell.length_a   1.000
_cell.length_b   1.000
_cell.length_c   1.000
_cell.angle_alpha   90.00
_cell.angle_beta   90.00
_cell.angle_gamma   90.00
#
_symmetry.space_group_name_H-M   'P 1'
#
loop_
_entity.id
_entity.type
_entity.pdbx_description
1 polymer ?
#
loop_
_entity_poly.entity_id
_entity_poly.type
_entity_poly.pdbx_seq_one_letter_code
_entity_poly.pdbx_strand_id
1 'polypeptide(L)'
;NIDLAIQRVIEFLRSMPTIPLWMALGAALPPKWPPERVYFGITVILSLIGWTWMARVVRGRFLALREEDFVMAARLAGSSELRIITLHMVPSFLSHIIATVTLSIPNMILSETSLSFLGLGLRPPAISWGVLLQEAQNVQSVALSPWLLMPGLAVVIVVLAFNFMGDGLRDAADPYSR
;
A
#
# COMPACT_ATOMS: atom_id res chain seq x y z
N ASN A 1 -16.26 -12.44 17.75
CA ASN A 1 -16.29 -13.42 16.64
C ASN A 1 -15.88 -12.83 15.29
N ILE A 2 -16.41 -11.68 14.85
CA ILE A 2 -16.05 -11.05 13.57
C ILE A 2 -14.60 -10.53 13.55
N ASP A 3 -14.19 -9.84 14.61
CA ASP A 3 -12.84 -9.29 14.75
C ASP A 3 -11.74 -10.37 14.63
N LEU A 4 -11.93 -11.52 15.28
CA LEU A 4 -11.05 -12.68 15.17
C LEU A 4 -11.03 -13.23 13.73
N ALA A 5 -12.18 -13.34 13.06
CA ALA A 5 -12.24 -13.81 11.69
C ALA A 5 -11.43 -12.90 10.74
N ILE A 6 -11.55 -11.58 10.89
CA ILE A 6 -10.77 -10.61 10.12
C ILE A 6 -9.27 -10.78 10.38
N GLN A 7 -8.86 -10.98 11.64
CA GLN A 7 -7.45 -11.26 11.95
C GLN A 7 -6.94 -12.54 11.28
N ARG A 8 -7.72 -13.62 11.32
CA ARG A 8 -7.32 -14.88 10.70
C ARG A 8 -7.15 -14.75 9.19
N VAL A 9 -8.02 -13.99 8.53
CA VAL A 9 -7.87 -13.69 7.10
C VAL A 9 -6.59 -12.89 6.84
N ILE A 10 -6.32 -11.85 7.64
CA ILE A 10 -5.09 -11.05 7.54
C ILE A 10 -3.85 -11.92 7.77
N GLU A 11 -3.83 -12.77 8.80
CA GLU A 11 -2.73 -13.69 9.10
C GLU A 11 -2.48 -14.66 7.96
N PHE A 12 -3.55 -15.26 7.41
CA PHE A 12 -3.47 -16.14 6.26
C PHE A 12 -2.88 -15.45 5.03
N LEU A 13 -3.42 -14.29 4.65
CA LEU A 13 -2.92 -13.52 3.49
C LEU A 13 -1.45 -13.14 3.63
N ARG A 14 -1.02 -12.82 4.86
CA ARG A 14 0.36 -12.41 5.14
C ARG A 14 1.34 -13.56 5.36
N SER A 15 0.84 -14.78 5.58
CA SER A 15 1.68 -15.97 5.66
C SER A 15 2.32 -16.32 4.32
N MET A 16 1.72 -15.84 3.22
CA MET A 16 2.23 -16.00 1.87
C MET A 16 3.23 -14.88 1.52
N PRO A 17 4.32 -15.21 0.81
CA PRO A 17 5.19 -14.21 0.21
C PRO A 17 4.41 -13.29 -0.75
N THR A 18 4.48 -11.97 -0.54
CA THR A 18 3.64 -10.98 -1.25
C THR A 18 3.89 -10.94 -2.76
N ILE A 19 5.16 -10.96 -3.19
CA ILE A 19 5.51 -10.95 -4.61
C ILE A 19 4.97 -12.19 -5.34
N PRO A 20 5.25 -13.44 -4.91
CA PRO A 20 4.64 -14.63 -5.50
C PRO A 20 3.11 -14.61 -5.52
N LEU A 21 2.47 -14.11 -4.45
CA LEU A 21 1.02 -13.99 -4.39
C LEU A 21 0.50 -13.02 -5.47
N TRP A 22 1.12 -11.85 -5.61
CA TRP A 22 0.78 -10.90 -6.67
C TRP A 22 1.03 -11.46 -8.07
N MET A 23 2.12 -12.19 -8.27
CA MET A 23 2.43 -12.85 -9.54
C MET A 23 1.35 -13.88 -9.89
N ALA A 24 0.95 -14.72 -8.94
CA ALA A 24 -0.09 -15.71 -9.15
C ALA A 24 -1.45 -15.07 -9.48
N LEU A 25 -1.84 -14.04 -8.74
CA LEU A 25 -3.10 -13.32 -8.95
C LEU A 25 -3.09 -12.52 -10.27
N GLY A 26 -1.96 -11.87 -10.60
CA GLY A 26 -1.78 -11.15 -11.87
C GLY A 26 -1.81 -12.10 -13.07
N ALA A 27 -1.17 -13.27 -12.97
CA ALA A 27 -1.23 -14.31 -13.99
C ALA A 27 -2.64 -14.89 -14.21
N ALA A 28 -3.48 -14.85 -13.17
CA ALA A 28 -4.88 -15.29 -13.25
C ALA A 28 -5.79 -14.29 -13.99
N LEU A 29 -5.33 -13.03 -14.22
CA LEU A 29 -6.11 -12.06 -14.99
C LEU A 29 -6.19 -12.48 -16.47
N PRO A 30 -7.40 -12.46 -17.08
CA PRO A 30 -7.54 -12.86 -18.47
C PRO A 30 -6.73 -11.97 -19.42
N PRO A 31 -5.84 -12.54 -20.26
CA PRO A 31 -4.95 -11.75 -21.11
C PRO A 31 -5.66 -10.99 -22.22
N LYS A 32 -6.94 -11.31 -22.48
CA LYS A 32 -7.77 -10.66 -23.50
C LYS A 32 -8.50 -9.42 -22.97
N TRP A 33 -8.35 -9.08 -21.69
CA TRP A 33 -8.98 -7.90 -21.14
C TRP A 33 -8.37 -6.62 -21.73
N PRO A 34 -9.20 -5.59 -21.94
CA PRO A 34 -8.69 -4.30 -22.37
C PRO A 34 -7.83 -3.69 -21.24
N PRO A 35 -6.84 -2.83 -21.59
CA PRO A 35 -5.87 -2.29 -20.64
C PRO A 35 -6.48 -1.70 -19.36
N GLU A 36 -7.63 -1.03 -19.45
CA GLU A 36 -8.27 -0.35 -18.32
C GLU A 36 -8.80 -1.36 -17.31
N ARG A 37 -9.31 -2.51 -17.78
CA ARG A 37 -9.78 -3.60 -16.90
C ARG A 37 -8.63 -4.33 -16.24
N VAL A 38 -7.51 -4.52 -16.96
CA VAL A 38 -6.29 -5.11 -16.38
C VAL A 38 -5.73 -4.17 -15.30
N TYR A 39 -5.66 -2.87 -15.58
CA TYR A 39 -5.25 -1.86 -14.60
C TYR A 39 -6.11 -1.91 -13.32
N PHE A 40 -7.44 -1.94 -13.48
CA PHE A 40 -8.35 -2.05 -12.35
C PHE A 40 -8.16 -3.38 -11.59
N GLY A 41 -8.00 -4.50 -12.32
CA GLY A 41 -7.75 -5.81 -11.73
C GLY A 41 -6.46 -5.84 -10.89
N ILE A 42 -5.36 -5.31 -11.41
CA ILE A 42 -4.09 -5.18 -10.69
C ILE A 42 -4.27 -4.29 -9.46
N THR A 43 -4.94 -3.15 -9.61
CA THR A 43 -5.20 -2.22 -8.49
C THR A 43 -5.97 -2.91 -7.38
N VAL A 44 -6.98 -3.71 -7.71
CA VAL A 44 -7.73 -4.52 -6.74
C VAL A 44 -6.83 -5.58 -6.09
N ILE A 45 -6.03 -6.31 -6.85
CA ILE A 45 -5.10 -7.33 -6.34
C ILE A 45 -4.10 -6.72 -5.34
N LEU A 46 -3.46 -5.61 -5.71
CA LEU A 46 -2.52 -4.91 -4.85
C LEU A 46 -3.22 -4.39 -3.59
N SER A 47 -4.41 -3.79 -3.75
CA SER A 47 -5.21 -3.25 -2.64
C SER A 47 -5.64 -4.34 -1.66
N LEU A 48 -6.03 -5.52 -2.15
CA LEU A 48 -6.46 -6.70 -1.37
C LEU A 48 -5.37 -7.26 -0.46
N ILE A 49 -4.11 -6.97 -0.73
CA ILE A 49 -2.99 -7.40 0.10
C ILE A 49 -2.43 -6.22 0.90
N GLY A 50 -2.37 -5.03 0.30
CA GLY A 50 -1.85 -3.82 0.93
C GLY A 50 -2.63 -3.38 2.18
N TRP A 51 -3.96 -3.53 2.19
CA TRP A 51 -4.79 -3.12 3.34
C TRP A 51 -4.45 -3.87 4.64
N THR A 52 -3.94 -5.10 4.53
CA THR A 52 -3.66 -5.98 5.68
C THR A 52 -2.63 -5.39 6.64
N TRP A 53 -1.68 -4.60 6.13
CA TRP A 53 -0.69 -3.91 6.96
C TRP A 53 -1.35 -2.80 7.77
N MET A 54 -2.08 -1.91 7.10
CA MET A 54 -2.77 -0.79 7.72
C MET A 54 -3.78 -1.25 8.76
N ALA A 55 -4.58 -2.28 8.44
CA ALA A 55 -5.59 -2.81 9.36
C ALA A 55 -5.01 -3.24 10.71
N ARG A 56 -3.83 -3.87 10.72
CA ARG A 56 -3.16 -4.26 11.97
C ARG A 56 -2.63 -3.07 12.75
N VAL A 57 -2.07 -2.07 12.06
CA VAL A 57 -1.56 -0.84 12.69
C VAL A 57 -2.70 -0.09 13.37
N VAL A 58 -3.79 0.14 12.64
CA VAL A 58 -4.98 0.83 13.15
C VAL A 58 -5.58 0.06 14.32
N ARG A 59 -5.74 -1.27 14.20
CA ARG A 59 -6.24 -2.10 15.31
C ARG A 59 -5.37 -1.99 16.56
N GLY A 60 -4.05 -2.08 16.42
CA GLY A 60 -3.13 -1.95 17.55
C GLY A 60 -3.31 -0.62 18.28
N ARG A 61 -3.43 0.48 17.53
CA ARG A 61 -3.70 1.82 18.09
C ARG A 61 -5.08 1.90 18.76
N PHE A 62 -6.11 1.33 18.15
CA PHE A 62 -7.44 1.29 18.76
C PHE A 62 -7.46 0.53 20.09
N LEU A 63 -6.79 -0.62 20.17
CA LEU A 63 -6.71 -1.39 21.41
C LEU A 63 -5.95 -0.63 22.50
N ALA A 64 -4.86 0.05 22.15
CA ALA A 64 -4.11 0.89 23.08
C ALA A 64 -4.96 2.08 23.59
N LEU A 65 -5.57 2.84 22.68
CA LEU A 65 -6.37 4.01 23.02
C LEU A 65 -7.62 3.67 23.83
N ARG A 66 -8.15 2.45 23.69
CA ARG A 66 -9.32 2.00 24.45
C ARG A 66 -9.07 2.02 25.97
N GLU A 67 -7.82 1.85 26.39
CA GLU A 67 -7.41 1.76 27.80
C GLU A 67 -6.93 3.10 28.37
N GLU A 68 -7.00 4.18 27.58
CA GLU A 68 -6.61 5.53 27.98
C GLU A 68 -7.68 6.22 28.85
N ASP A 69 -7.22 7.08 29.77
CA ASP A 69 -8.07 7.78 30.74
C ASP A 69 -9.13 8.66 30.07
N PHE A 70 -8.82 9.30 28.94
CA PHE A 70 -9.79 10.15 28.24
C PHE A 70 -10.96 9.34 27.65
N VAL A 71 -10.71 8.09 27.23
CA VAL A 71 -11.77 7.18 26.75
C VAL A 71 -12.64 6.73 27.91
N MET A 72 -12.02 6.40 29.05
CA MET A 72 -12.76 6.04 30.27
C MET A 72 -13.63 7.19 30.76
N ALA A 73 -13.07 8.41 30.82
CA ALA A 73 -13.79 9.62 31.22
C ALA A 73 -14.96 9.93 30.26
N ALA A 74 -14.76 9.84 28.94
CA ALA A 74 -15.82 10.07 27.96
C ALA A 74 -16.98 9.05 28.10
N ARG A 75 -16.65 7.79 28.41
CA ARG A 75 -17.63 6.73 28.68
C ARG A 75 -18.40 7.00 29.98
N LEU A 76 -17.73 7.41 31.05
CA LEU A 76 -18.36 7.80 32.32
C LEU A 76 -19.26 9.04 32.17
N ALA A 77 -18.90 9.95 31.27
CA ALA A 77 -19.73 11.11 30.90
C ALA A 77 -20.94 10.76 30.02
N GLY A 78 -21.18 9.47 29.71
CA GLY A 78 -22.34 9.01 28.96
C GLY A 78 -22.21 9.13 27.44
N SER A 79 -21.00 9.32 26.89
CA SER A 79 -20.81 9.34 25.43
C SER A 79 -21.00 7.95 24.83
N SER A 80 -21.66 7.87 23.68
CA SER A 80 -21.81 6.62 22.94
C SER A 80 -20.49 6.15 22.34
N GLU A 81 -20.32 4.83 22.18
CA GLU A 81 -19.12 4.21 21.60
C GLU A 81 -18.72 4.84 20.26
N LEU A 82 -19.69 5.00 19.35
CA LEU A 82 -19.43 5.60 18.04
C LEU A 82 -18.93 7.03 18.14
N ARG A 83 -19.48 7.81 19.09
CA ARG A 83 -19.03 9.18 19.34
C ARG A 83 -17.59 9.20 19.86
N ILE A 84 -17.26 8.32 20.79
CA ILE A 84 -15.89 8.19 21.32
C ILE A 84 -14.91 7.82 20.21
N ILE A 85 -15.29 6.85 19.37
CA ILE A 85 -14.46 6.41 18.25
C ILE A 85 -14.22 7.55 17.25
N THR A 86 -15.26 8.21 16.77
CA THR A 86 -15.12 9.17 15.65
C THR A 86 -14.64 10.56 16.08
N LEU A 87 -14.92 11.00 17.31
CA LEU A 87 -14.50 12.33 17.79
C LEU A 87 -13.27 12.32 18.69
N HIS A 88 -12.93 11.20 19.33
CA HIS A 88 -11.79 11.15 20.26
C HIS A 88 -10.70 10.19 19.78
N MET A 89 -11.04 8.94 19.45
CA MET A 89 -10.02 7.95 19.09
C MET A 89 -9.46 8.17 17.69
N VAL A 90 -10.28 8.17 16.63
CA VAL A 90 -9.79 8.32 15.25
C VAL A 90 -9.00 9.62 15.06
N PRO A 91 -9.47 10.79 15.55
CA PRO A 91 -8.72 12.03 15.41
C PRO A 91 -7.37 12.03 16.14
N SER A 92 -7.23 11.30 17.25
CA SER A 92 -5.99 11.36 18.06
C SER A 92 -4.77 10.73 17.38
N PHE A 93 -4.96 9.85 16.40
CA PHE A 93 -3.88 9.24 15.62
C PHE A 93 -4.07 9.39 14.10
N LEU A 94 -4.95 10.31 13.67
CA LEU A 94 -5.20 10.58 12.26
C LEU A 94 -3.94 11.02 11.53
N SER A 95 -3.09 11.83 12.17
CA SER A 95 -1.80 12.26 11.62
C SER A 95 -0.89 11.06 11.31
N HIS A 96 -0.85 10.06 12.20
CA HIS A 96 -0.13 8.81 11.93
C HIS A 96 -0.77 7.99 10.80
N ILE A 97 -2.10 7.95 10.68
CA ILE A 97 -2.79 7.29 9.56
C ILE A 97 -2.37 7.96 8.24
N ILE A 98 -2.45 9.28 8.16
CA ILE A 98 -2.10 10.04 6.95
C ILE A 98 -0.65 9.76 6.55
N ALA A 99 0.29 9.84 7.49
CA ALA A 99 1.69 9.54 7.21
C ALA A 99 1.89 8.09 6.71
N THR A 100 1.24 7.12 7.35
CA THR A 100 1.33 5.70 6.95
C THR A 100 0.71 5.45 5.57
N VAL A 101 -0.39 6.12 5.24
CA VAL A 101 -1.02 6.05 3.91
C VAL A 101 -0.08 6.65 2.86
N THR A 102 0.55 7.80 3.14
CA THR A 102 1.51 8.40 2.21
C THR A 102 2.68 7.46 1.93
N LEU A 103 3.24 6.81 2.96
CA LEU A 103 4.31 5.82 2.83
C LEU A 103 3.88 4.51 2.13
N SER A 104 2.58 4.30 1.91
CA SER A 104 2.09 3.16 1.11
C SER A 104 2.16 3.42 -0.40
N ILE A 105 2.18 4.69 -0.84
CA ILE A 105 2.22 5.07 -2.25
C ILE A 105 3.48 4.56 -2.96
N PRO A 106 4.71 4.78 -2.44
CA PRO A 106 5.92 4.24 -3.07
C PRO A 106 5.86 2.73 -3.26
N ASN A 107 5.37 2.01 -2.24
CA ASN A 107 5.21 0.56 -2.30
C ASN A 107 4.23 0.16 -3.41
N MET A 108 3.12 0.87 -3.56
CA MET A 108 2.14 0.62 -4.63
C MET A 108 2.76 0.80 -6.02
N ILE A 109 3.50 1.89 -6.23
CA ILE A 109 4.20 2.19 -7.50
C ILE A 109 5.18 1.06 -7.84
N LEU A 110 6.02 0.68 -6.87
CA LEU A 110 6.99 -0.40 -7.06
C LEU A 110 6.31 -1.74 -7.35
N SER A 111 5.18 -2.02 -6.71
CA SER A 111 4.44 -3.28 -6.87
C SER A 111 3.82 -3.40 -8.26
N GLU A 112 3.16 -2.34 -8.75
CA GLU A 112 2.63 -2.30 -10.11
C GLU A 112 3.75 -2.35 -11.14
N THR A 113 4.80 -1.54 -10.95
CA THR A 113 5.96 -1.50 -11.86
C THR A 113 6.62 -2.87 -11.95
N SER A 114 6.76 -3.58 -10.83
CA SER A 114 7.35 -4.92 -10.79
C SER A 114 6.50 -5.95 -11.53
N LEU A 115 5.17 -5.95 -11.32
CA LEU A 115 4.28 -6.87 -12.04
C LEU A 115 4.28 -6.60 -13.53
N SER A 116 4.17 -5.33 -13.92
CA SER A 116 4.21 -4.90 -15.31
C SER A 116 5.56 -5.21 -15.94
N PHE A 117 6.68 -4.98 -15.24
CA PHE A 117 8.01 -5.40 -15.68
C PHE A 117 8.09 -6.90 -15.91
N LEU A 118 7.59 -7.73 -14.99
CA LEU A 118 7.57 -9.19 -15.16
C LEU A 118 6.58 -9.69 -16.22
N GLY A 119 5.84 -8.79 -16.90
CA GLY A 119 4.82 -9.15 -17.88
C GLY A 119 3.57 -9.78 -17.26
N LEU A 120 3.37 -9.63 -15.96
CA LEU A 120 2.21 -10.14 -15.21
C LEU A 120 1.21 -9.05 -14.82
N GLY A 121 1.58 -7.79 -15.06
CA GLY A 121 0.75 -6.62 -14.87
C GLY A 121 0.20 -6.09 -16.19
N LEU A 122 0.37 -4.79 -16.41
CA LEU A 122 0.05 -4.16 -17.68
C LEU A 122 0.96 -4.70 -18.78
N ARG A 123 0.43 -4.71 -20.00
CA ARG A 123 1.09 -5.20 -21.20
C ARG A 123 0.78 -4.27 -22.38
N PRO A 124 1.63 -4.23 -23.42
CA PRO A 124 1.31 -3.51 -24.65
C PRO A 124 -0.09 -3.90 -25.17
N PRO A 125 -0.93 -2.93 -25.61
CA PRO A 125 -0.61 -1.53 -25.95
C PRO A 125 -0.63 -0.53 -24.77
N ALA A 126 -0.81 -0.99 -23.52
CA ALA A 126 -0.77 -0.10 -22.35
C ALA A 126 0.65 0.46 -22.14
N ILE A 127 0.74 1.74 -21.77
CA ILE A 127 2.02 2.39 -21.44
C ILE A 127 2.08 2.56 -19.92
N SER A 128 3.06 1.91 -19.28
CA SER A 128 3.44 2.13 -17.88
C SER A 128 4.96 2.04 -17.71
N TRP A 129 5.52 2.55 -16.61
CA TRP A 129 6.97 2.45 -16.38
C TRP A 129 7.46 1.01 -16.34
N GLY A 130 6.68 0.09 -15.77
CA GLY A 130 7.00 -1.33 -15.77
C GLY A 130 7.00 -1.93 -17.19
N VAL A 131 6.02 -1.57 -18.03
CA VAL A 131 5.98 -2.01 -19.43
C VAL A 131 7.18 -1.48 -20.22
N LEU A 132 7.52 -0.19 -20.06
CA LEU A 132 8.67 0.41 -20.74
C LEU A 132 10.00 -0.23 -20.34
N LEU A 133 10.10 -0.73 -19.11
CA LEU A 133 11.27 -1.43 -18.62
C LEU A 133 11.36 -2.89 -19.09
N GLN A 134 10.30 -3.47 -19.67
CA GLN A 134 10.33 -4.87 -20.13
C GLN A 134 11.46 -5.12 -21.14
N GLU A 135 11.66 -4.19 -22.08
CA GLU A 135 12.70 -4.31 -23.11
C GLU A 135 14.12 -4.29 -22.52
N ALA A 136 14.28 -3.67 -21.35
CA ALA A 136 15.55 -3.61 -20.64
C ALA A 136 15.93 -4.92 -19.92
N GLN A 137 15.06 -5.95 -19.94
CA GLN A 137 15.42 -7.29 -19.45
C GLN A 137 16.42 -7.99 -20.36
N ASN A 138 16.42 -7.65 -21.66
CA ASN A 138 17.37 -8.21 -22.60
C ASN A 138 18.68 -7.42 -22.54
N VAL A 139 19.74 -8.06 -22.06
CA VAL A 139 21.08 -7.47 -21.93
C VAL A 139 21.60 -6.94 -23.27
N GLN A 140 21.29 -7.61 -24.38
CA GLN A 140 21.67 -7.14 -25.72
C GLN A 140 20.93 -5.86 -26.10
N SER A 141 19.63 -5.76 -25.80
CA SER A 141 18.84 -4.54 -26.02
C SER A 141 19.39 -3.37 -25.20
N VAL A 142 19.78 -3.60 -23.95
CA VAL A 142 20.40 -2.57 -23.10
C VAL A 142 21.76 -2.15 -23.63
N ALA A 143 22.58 -3.08 -24.14
CA ALA A 143 23.89 -2.77 -24.71
C ALA A 143 23.79 -1.87 -25.96
N LEU A 144 22.77 -2.09 -26.79
CA LEU A 144 22.52 -1.32 -28.01
C LEU A 144 21.70 -0.04 -27.76
N SER A 145 20.86 -0.05 -26.74
CA SER A 145 19.92 1.03 -26.43
C SER A 145 19.85 1.29 -24.92
N PRO A 146 20.91 1.85 -24.30
CA PRO A 146 20.96 2.05 -22.85
C PRO A 146 19.85 2.96 -22.31
N TRP A 147 19.31 3.85 -23.15
CA TRP A 147 18.22 4.76 -22.79
C TRP A 147 16.92 4.04 -22.44
N LEU A 148 16.77 2.74 -22.75
CA LEU A 148 15.64 1.92 -22.29
C LEU A 148 15.56 1.85 -20.75
N LEU A 149 16.63 2.16 -20.03
CA LEU A 149 16.66 2.23 -18.56
C LEU A 149 16.14 3.56 -17.99
N MET A 150 15.94 4.61 -18.80
CA MET A 150 15.48 5.92 -18.33
C MET A 150 14.19 5.90 -17.48
N PRO A 151 13.17 5.07 -17.79
CA PRO A 151 11.98 4.98 -16.94
C PRO A 151 12.29 4.50 -15.52
N GLY A 152 13.35 3.70 -15.34
CA GLY A 152 13.80 3.25 -14.02
C GLY A 152 14.29 4.41 -13.15
N LEU A 153 14.97 5.38 -13.75
CA LEU A 153 15.38 6.59 -13.03
C LEU A 153 14.16 7.43 -12.61
N ALA A 154 13.13 7.53 -13.46
CA ALA A 154 11.90 8.22 -13.12
C ALA A 154 11.18 7.54 -11.93
N VAL A 155 11.10 6.21 -11.94
CA VAL A 155 10.55 5.43 -10.80
C VAL A 155 11.33 5.73 -9.52
N VAL A 156 12.67 5.69 -9.56
CA VAL A 156 13.52 5.98 -8.39
C VAL A 156 13.26 7.37 -7.84
N ILE A 157 13.26 8.40 -8.69
CA ILE A 157 13.04 9.80 -8.28
C ILE A 157 11.68 9.94 -7.59
N VAL A 158 10.61 9.41 -8.20
CA VAL A 158 9.25 9.53 -7.67
C VAL A 158 9.10 8.76 -6.35
N VAL A 159 9.62 7.53 -6.29
CA VAL A 159 9.61 6.72 -5.08
C VAL A 159 10.35 7.43 -3.94
N LEU A 160 11.54 7.98 -4.19
CA LEU A 160 12.31 8.72 -3.19
C LEU A 160 11.56 9.99 -2.74
N ALA A 161 10.98 10.74 -3.66
CA ALA A 161 10.22 11.95 -3.33
C ALA A 161 9.02 11.63 -2.42
N PHE A 162 8.26 10.58 -2.71
CA PHE A 162 7.13 10.16 -1.87
C PHE A 162 7.59 9.57 -0.52
N ASN A 163 8.73 8.86 -0.47
CA ASN A 163 9.30 8.40 0.80
C ASN A 163 9.68 9.59 1.70
N PHE A 164 10.46 10.56 1.18
CA PHE A 164 10.84 11.75 1.95
C PHE A 164 9.64 12.59 2.38
N MET A 165 8.62 12.73 1.52
CA MET A 165 7.38 13.41 1.90
C MET A 165 6.65 12.64 3.01
N GLY A 166 6.59 11.31 2.93
CA GLY A 166 5.96 10.47 3.94
C GLY A 166 6.69 10.50 5.28
N ASP A 167 8.02 10.47 5.26
CA ASP A 167 8.86 10.59 6.46
C ASP A 167 8.71 11.96 7.09
N GLY A 168 8.73 13.05 6.32
CA GLY A 168 8.48 14.39 6.83
C GLY A 168 7.09 14.56 7.46
N LEU A 169 6.05 13.97 6.87
CA LEU A 169 4.70 13.94 7.46
C LEU A 169 4.65 13.10 8.74
N ARG A 170 5.37 11.98 8.78
CA ARG A 170 5.45 11.11 9.95
C ARG A 170 6.13 11.81 11.10
N ASP A 171 7.25 12.48 10.85
CA ASP A 171 8.03 13.20 11.85
C ASP A 171 7.23 14.38 12.41
N ALA A 172 6.54 15.13 11.54
CA ALA A 172 5.63 16.20 11.98
C ALA A 172 4.44 15.70 12.81
N ALA A 173 4.04 14.43 12.59
CA ALA A 173 2.96 13.78 13.31
C ALA A 173 3.41 13.09 14.61
N ASP A 174 4.71 12.95 14.87
CA ASP A 174 5.24 12.29 16.07
C ASP A 174 5.40 13.28 17.23
N PRO A 175 4.56 13.20 18.28
CA PRO A 175 4.61 14.14 19.40
C PRO A 175 5.80 13.91 20.35
N TYR A 176 6.58 12.84 20.17
CA TYR A 176 7.75 12.50 21.00
C TYR A 176 9.09 12.92 20.37
N SER A 177 9.08 13.67 19.27
CA SER A 177 10.29 14.22 18.62
C SER A 177 10.88 15.47 19.32
N ARG A 178 10.45 15.78 20.54
CA ARG A 178 11.02 16.83 21.40
C ARG A 178 11.39 16.31 22.78
#